data_AF-A0A915U044-F1
#
_entry.id   AF-A0A915U044-F1
#
_cell.length_a   1.000
_cell.length_b   1.000
_cell.length_c   1.000
_cell.angle_alpha   90.00
_cell.angle_beta   90.00
_cell.angle_gamma   90.00
#
_symmetry.space_group_name_H-M   'P 1'
#
loop_
_entity.id
_entity.type
_entity.pdbx_description
1 polymer ?
#
loop_
_entity_poly.entity_id
_entity_poly.type
_entity_poly.pdbx_seq_one_letter_code
_entity_poly.pdbx_strand_id
1 'polypeptide(L)'
;MTYVSGIYQGPVGSSQLPSTTESNDTLGKDEFLTLLVAQLQNQDPLNPTDSTEWTAQLAQYSQLEQSMNLNDTMEELLDAQKNSDRLAALSLIGKEAMVESGDFYLPSTGEVEIGYMVDGQASDITLSILNSGGATVKTIQPVELSSGNHFITWDGLDENGERLPGEVTR
;
A
#
# COMPACT_ATOMS: atom_id res chain seq x y z
N MET A 1 -30.66 -13.12 -17.36
CA MET A 1 -30.36 -13.96 -16.17
C MET A 1 -30.42 -13.06 -14.97
N THR A 2 -31.41 -13.29 -14.11
CA THR A 2 -31.64 -12.58 -12.85
C THR A 2 -30.95 -13.37 -11.76
N TYR A 3 -30.16 -12.70 -10.92
CA TYR A 3 -29.80 -13.22 -9.61
C TYR A 3 -30.23 -12.22 -8.56
N VAL A 4 -31.20 -12.62 -7.74
CA VAL A 4 -31.53 -11.99 -6.45
C VAL A 4 -31.46 -13.09 -5.41
N SER A 5 -30.59 -12.93 -4.42
CA SER A 5 -30.49 -13.63 -3.13
C SER A 5 -29.28 -13.01 -2.42
N GLY A 6 -29.27 -12.57 -1.17
CA GLY A 6 -30.26 -12.49 -0.09
C GLY A 6 -29.61 -11.68 1.05
N ILE A 7 -30.47 -11.00 1.81
CA ILE A 7 -30.37 -10.57 3.23
C ILE A 7 -29.07 -10.83 4.01
N TYR A 8 -28.56 -9.81 4.72
CA TYR A 8 -27.89 -9.81 6.06
C TYR A 8 -27.19 -8.43 6.23
N GLN A 9 -27.10 -7.72 7.36
CA GLN A 9 -27.85 -7.53 8.60
C GLN A 9 -27.28 -6.21 9.20
N GLY A 10 -28.09 -5.43 9.92
CA GLY A 10 -27.72 -4.10 10.43
C GLY A 10 -26.51 -4.07 11.39
N PRO A 11 -26.03 -2.87 11.76
CA PRO A 11 -24.79 -2.71 12.51
C PRO A 11 -24.95 -3.27 13.93
N VAL A 12 -24.24 -4.36 14.22
CA VAL A 12 -24.08 -4.85 15.60
C VAL A 12 -23.04 -3.97 16.29
N GLY A 13 -23.51 -3.18 17.26
CA GLY A 13 -22.65 -2.42 18.16
C GLY A 13 -21.79 -3.37 18.98
N SER A 14 -20.49 -3.35 18.73
CA SER A 14 -19.48 -3.90 19.63
C SER A 14 -19.25 -2.90 20.76
N SER A 15 -19.84 -3.17 21.91
CA SER A 15 -19.45 -2.58 23.18
C SER A 15 -17.99 -2.95 23.48
N GLN A 16 -17.06 -2.09 23.08
CA GLN A 16 -15.65 -2.17 23.44
C GLN A 16 -15.55 -1.93 24.95
N LEU A 17 -15.22 -2.98 25.71
CA LEU A 17 -14.78 -2.83 27.10
C LEU A 17 -13.53 -1.93 27.12
N PRO A 18 -13.37 -1.05 28.12
CA PRO A 18 -12.14 -0.30 28.25
C PRO A 18 -11.01 -1.30 28.52
N SER A 19 -10.13 -1.47 27.55
CA SER A 19 -8.81 -2.06 27.74
C SER A 19 -8.04 -1.10 28.62
N THR A 20 -8.00 -1.40 29.92
CA THR A 20 -7.04 -0.80 30.83
C THR A 20 -5.65 -1.25 30.35
N THR A 21 -4.99 -0.39 29.58
CA THR A 21 -3.56 -0.45 29.38
C THR A 21 -2.93 -0.09 30.72
N GLU A 22 -2.82 -1.07 31.61
CA GLU A 22 -1.94 -1.01 32.76
C GLU A 22 -0.51 -1.17 32.22
N SER A 23 0.09 -0.06 31.81
CA SER A 23 1.54 0.07 31.66
C SER A 23 2.17 -0.06 33.05
N ASN A 24 2.30 -1.30 33.54
CA ASN A 24 2.87 -1.60 34.84
C ASN A 24 4.05 -2.60 34.77
N ASP A 25 4.58 -2.88 33.57
CA ASP A 25 5.62 -3.91 33.41
C ASP A 25 7.02 -3.42 33.81
N THR A 26 7.27 -2.11 33.74
CA THR A 26 8.51 -1.51 34.27
C THR A 26 8.59 -1.56 35.80
N LEU A 27 7.46 -1.77 36.49
CA LEU A 27 7.41 -1.85 37.96
C LEU A 27 8.07 -3.14 38.49
N GLY A 28 8.02 -4.25 37.73
CA GLY A 28 8.51 -5.55 38.17
C GLY A 28 10.03 -5.65 38.31
N LYS A 29 10.79 -4.94 37.47
CA LYS A 29 12.26 -4.93 37.51
C LYS A 29 12.81 -4.10 38.67
N ASP A 30 12.20 -2.95 38.94
CA ASP A 30 12.62 -2.03 40.00
C ASP A 30 12.23 -2.55 41.39
N GLU A 31 11.04 -3.15 41.55
CA GLU A 31 10.67 -3.87 42.77
C GLU A 31 11.55 -5.10 43.00
N PHE A 32 11.97 -5.79 41.93
CA PHE A 32 12.90 -6.91 42.04
C PHE A 32 14.30 -6.50 42.48
N LEU A 33 14.90 -5.46 41.88
CA LEU A 33 16.21 -4.97 42.30
C LEU A 33 16.19 -4.50 43.77
N THR A 34 15.06 -3.95 44.21
CA THR A 34 14.84 -3.56 45.61
C THR A 34 14.81 -4.77 46.54
N LEU A 35 14.13 -5.85 46.16
CA LEU A 35 14.10 -7.10 46.92
C LEU A 35 15.45 -7.83 46.90
N LEU A 36 16.18 -7.82 45.79
CA LEU A 36 17.52 -8.40 45.67
C LEU A 36 18.52 -7.70 46.60
N VAL A 37 18.49 -6.36 46.64
CA VAL A 37 19.33 -5.56 47.55
C VAL A 37 18.95 -5.82 49.02
N ALA A 38 17.66 -5.93 49.33
CA ALA A 38 17.19 -6.25 50.68
C ALA A 38 17.61 -7.66 51.15
N GLN A 39 17.63 -8.64 50.24
CA GLN A 39 18.11 -10.00 50.52
C GLN A 39 19.64 -10.03 50.69
N LEU A 40 20.41 -9.34 49.84
CA LEU A 40 21.87 -9.23 49.97
C LEU A 40 22.32 -8.60 51.31
N GLN A 41 21.51 -7.71 51.89
CA GLN A 41 21.76 -7.14 53.21
C GLN A 41 21.45 -8.09 54.39
N ASN A 42 20.71 -9.18 54.17
CA ASN A 42 20.21 -10.09 55.22
C ASN A 42 20.58 -11.58 55.02
N GLN A 43 21.40 -11.93 54.03
CA GLN A 43 21.79 -13.32 53.78
C GLN A 43 22.89 -13.79 54.75
N ASP A 44 22.64 -14.93 55.40
CA ASP A 44 23.67 -15.72 56.10
C ASP A 44 24.54 -16.43 55.05
N PRO A 45 25.88 -16.27 55.06
CA PRO A 45 26.81 -16.77 54.04
C PRO A 45 26.80 -18.30 53.80
N LEU A 46 26.07 -19.08 54.59
CA LEU A 46 26.04 -20.54 54.51
C LEU A 46 24.96 -21.14 53.58
N ASN A 47 24.03 -20.37 52.99
CA ASN A 47 23.02 -20.89 52.02
C ASN A 47 22.74 -19.96 50.82
N PRO A 48 23.57 -19.99 49.77
CA PRO A 48 23.47 -19.07 48.61
C PRO A 48 22.50 -19.48 47.49
N THR A 49 21.69 -20.54 47.64
CA THR A 49 20.99 -21.16 46.51
C THR A 49 19.70 -20.44 46.07
N ASP A 50 18.94 -19.83 46.98
CA ASP A 50 17.61 -19.27 46.68
C ASP A 50 17.68 -17.99 45.82
N SER A 51 18.73 -17.17 45.93
CA SER A 51 18.84 -15.93 45.15
C SER A 51 19.20 -16.15 43.68
N THR A 52 19.77 -17.30 43.34
CA THR A 52 20.27 -17.59 41.99
C THR A 52 19.15 -18.03 41.03
N GLU A 53 18.21 -18.85 41.51
CA GLU A 53 17.12 -19.39 40.69
C GLU A 53 16.10 -18.32 40.29
N TRP A 54 15.84 -17.35 41.17
CA TRP A 54 14.95 -16.22 40.89
C TRP A 54 15.60 -15.21 39.94
N THR A 55 16.92 -14.98 40.08
CA THR A 55 17.69 -14.16 39.15
C THR A 55 17.65 -14.73 37.73
N ALA A 56 17.69 -16.06 37.58
CA ALA A 56 17.54 -16.73 36.29
C ALA A 56 16.14 -16.53 35.70
N GLN A 57 15.08 -16.64 36.49
CA GLN A 57 13.71 -16.39 36.04
C GLN A 57 13.48 -14.93 35.61
N LEU A 58 14.09 -13.96 36.29
CA LEU A 58 14.01 -12.55 35.89
C LEU A 58 14.85 -12.20 34.68
N ALA A 59 16.00 -12.85 34.50
CA ALA A 59 16.70 -12.75 33.23
C ALA A 59 15.80 -13.26 32.07
N GLN A 60 15.03 -14.32 32.31
CA GLN A 60 14.07 -14.86 31.34
C GLN A 60 12.92 -13.87 31.07
N TYR A 61 12.35 -13.24 32.10
CA TYR A 61 11.31 -12.21 31.94
C TYR A 61 11.83 -10.94 31.26
N SER A 62 13.01 -10.43 31.64
CA SER A 62 13.62 -9.27 31.00
C SER A 62 13.93 -9.52 29.52
N GLN A 63 14.25 -10.77 29.14
CA GLN A 63 14.41 -11.14 27.74
C GLN A 63 13.08 -11.15 26.98
N LEU A 64 12.01 -11.63 27.61
CA LEU A 64 10.67 -11.61 27.04
C LEU A 64 10.17 -10.15 26.86
N GLU A 65 10.35 -9.31 27.87
CA GLU A 65 10.01 -7.89 27.83
C GLU A 65 10.81 -7.15 26.74
N GLN A 66 12.12 -7.41 26.63
CA GLN A 66 12.91 -6.88 25.51
C GLN A 66 12.38 -7.36 24.15
N SER A 67 11.94 -8.61 24.05
CA SER A 67 11.35 -9.12 22.81
C SER A 67 10.02 -8.45 22.49
N MET A 68 9.19 -8.15 23.50
CA MET A 68 7.94 -7.41 23.33
C MET A 68 8.23 -5.96 22.89
N ASN A 69 9.11 -5.26 23.59
CA ASN A 69 9.54 -3.90 23.23
C ASN A 69 10.15 -3.84 21.81
N LEU A 70 10.88 -4.87 21.39
CA LEU A 70 11.40 -4.96 20.03
C LEU A 70 10.28 -5.09 19.00
N ASN A 71 9.25 -5.89 19.29
CA ASN A 71 8.08 -6.01 18.42
C ASN A 71 7.36 -4.66 18.30
N ASP A 72 7.14 -3.96 19.41
CA ASP A 72 6.48 -2.64 19.41
C ASP A 72 7.29 -1.62 18.59
N THR A 73 8.61 -1.61 18.76
CA THR A 73 9.50 -0.74 17.96
C THR A 73 9.44 -1.09 16.47
N MET A 74 9.29 -2.36 16.12
CA MET A 74 9.14 -2.80 14.73
C MET A 74 7.78 -2.40 14.14
N GLU A 75 6.71 -2.44 14.93
CA GLU A 75 5.40 -1.94 14.53
C GLU A 75 5.44 -0.42 14.28
N GLU A 76 6.06 0.36 15.16
CA GLU A 76 6.26 1.79 14.97
C GLU A 76 7.07 2.10 13.70
N LEU A 77 8.12 1.33 13.44
CA LEU A 77 8.93 1.47 12.22
C LEU A 77 8.12 1.18 10.96
N LEU A 78 7.30 0.12 10.98
CA LEU A 78 6.43 -0.23 9.87
C LEU A 78 5.42 0.89 9.58
N ASP A 79 4.87 1.51 10.61
CA ASP A 79 3.92 2.62 10.46
C ASP A 79 4.61 3.91 9.96
N ALA A 80 5.83 4.18 10.41
CA ALA A 80 6.66 5.25 9.85
C ALA A 80 6.94 5.01 8.35
N GLN A 81 7.24 3.77 7.95
CA GLN A 81 7.45 3.41 6.54
C GLN A 81 6.17 3.60 5.72
N LYS A 82 5.01 3.11 6.21
CA LYS A 82 3.72 3.34 5.53
C LYS A 82 3.42 4.83 5.35
N ASN A 83 3.73 5.65 6.34
CA ASN A 83 3.55 7.10 6.23
C ASN A 83 4.49 7.72 5.20
N SER A 84 5.73 7.25 5.10
CA SER A 84 6.66 7.64 4.04
C SER A 84 6.13 7.27 2.65
N ASP A 85 5.60 6.06 2.47
CA ASP A 85 5.01 5.61 1.21
C ASP A 85 3.77 6.45 0.83
N ARG A 86 2.93 6.81 1.81
CA ARG A 86 1.80 7.72 1.60
C ARG A 86 2.24 9.12 1.20
N LEU A 87 3.31 9.65 1.79
CA LEU A 87 3.89 10.94 1.40
C LEU A 87 4.47 10.87 -0.02
N ALA A 88 5.11 9.77 -0.40
CA ALA A 88 5.59 9.55 -1.76
C ALA A 88 4.42 9.51 -2.76
N ALA A 89 3.28 8.89 -2.40
CA ALA A 89 2.08 8.88 -3.23
C ALA A 89 1.49 10.28 -3.48
N LEU A 90 1.71 11.26 -2.59
CA LEU A 90 1.30 12.65 -2.83
C LEU A 90 2.00 13.27 -4.05
N SER A 91 3.20 12.79 -4.41
CA SER A 91 3.91 13.24 -5.62
C SER A 91 3.23 12.83 -6.93
N LEU A 92 2.31 11.85 -6.86
CA LEU A 92 1.51 11.40 -8.00
C LEU A 92 0.28 12.29 -8.23
N ILE A 93 -0.08 13.16 -7.28
CA ILE A 93 -1.20 14.09 -7.46
C ILE A 93 -0.90 15.04 -8.62
N GLY A 94 -1.79 15.05 -9.61
CA GLY A 94 -1.63 15.85 -10.82
C GLY A 94 -0.63 15.25 -11.83
N LYS A 95 -0.14 14.03 -11.60
CA LYS A 95 0.54 13.23 -12.63
C LYS A 95 -0.48 12.42 -13.40
N GLU A 96 -0.22 12.27 -14.69
CA GLU A 96 -0.99 11.38 -15.56
C GLU A 96 -0.34 10.00 -15.56
N ALA A 97 -1.17 8.95 -15.64
CA ALA A 97 -0.72 7.57 -15.66
C ALA A 97 -1.27 6.88 -16.92
N MET A 98 -0.40 6.12 -17.58
CA MET A 98 -0.82 5.25 -18.67
C MET A 98 -1.48 3.99 -18.09
N VAL A 99 -2.65 3.65 -18.61
CA VAL A 99 -3.33 2.39 -18.30
C VAL A 99 -3.28 1.53 -19.55
N GLU A 100 -2.96 0.26 -19.39
CA GLU A 100 -3.03 -0.72 -20.46
C GLU A 100 -4.51 -1.03 -20.77
N SER A 101 -5.09 -0.20 -21.63
CA SER A 101 -6.48 -0.27 -22.07
C SER A 101 -6.55 0.11 -23.54
N GLY A 102 -7.40 -0.58 -24.30
CA GLY A 102 -7.77 -0.12 -25.65
C GLY A 102 -8.75 1.05 -25.59
N ASP A 103 -9.57 1.12 -24.55
CA ASP A 103 -10.63 2.12 -24.45
C ASP A 103 -10.11 3.42 -23.83
N PHE A 104 -10.49 4.54 -24.41
CA PHE A 104 -10.24 5.88 -23.89
C PHE A 104 -11.44 6.81 -24.15
N TYR A 105 -11.52 7.91 -23.40
CA TYR A 105 -12.55 8.93 -23.60
C TYR A 105 -12.05 10.02 -24.53
N LEU A 106 -12.77 10.27 -25.61
CA LEU A 106 -12.53 11.44 -26.47
C LEU A 106 -13.38 12.62 -25.96
N PRO A 107 -12.78 13.75 -25.54
CA PRO A 107 -13.56 14.94 -25.22
C PRO A 107 -14.21 15.53 -26.49
N SER A 108 -15.34 16.22 -26.33
CA SER A 108 -16.03 16.89 -27.44
C SER A 108 -15.21 17.99 -28.12
N THR A 109 -14.17 18.50 -27.45
CA THR A 109 -13.24 19.52 -27.94
C THR A 109 -11.82 19.21 -27.46
N GLY A 110 -10.80 19.62 -28.21
CA GLY A 110 -9.40 19.43 -27.85
C GLY A 110 -8.81 18.12 -28.36
N GLU A 111 -7.67 17.74 -27.82
CA GLU A 111 -6.87 16.60 -28.25
C GLU A 111 -6.84 15.52 -27.15
N VAL A 112 -6.47 14.30 -27.51
CA VAL A 112 -6.24 13.20 -26.57
C VAL A 112 -4.87 12.61 -26.79
N GLU A 113 -4.17 12.33 -25.70
CA GLU A 113 -2.90 11.60 -25.74
C GLU A 113 -3.17 10.09 -25.64
N ILE A 114 -2.61 9.33 -26.57
CA ILE A 114 -2.77 7.88 -26.66
C ILE A 114 -1.39 7.24 -26.49
N GLY A 115 -1.30 6.35 -25.50
CA GLY A 115 -0.10 5.57 -25.22
C GLY A 115 -0.04 4.27 -26.04
N TYR A 116 1.15 3.90 -26.49
CA TYR A 116 1.40 2.58 -27.07
C TYR A 116 2.76 2.05 -26.60
N MET A 117 2.86 0.72 -26.51
CA MET A 117 4.08 0.03 -26.11
C MET A 117 4.61 -0.79 -27.28
N VAL A 118 5.93 -0.78 -27.45
CA VAL A 118 6.63 -1.55 -28.48
C VAL A 118 7.58 -2.55 -27.83
N ASP A 119 7.26 -3.84 -28.03
CA ASP A 119 8.09 -4.96 -27.60
C ASP A 119 9.24 -5.16 -28.60
N GLY A 120 10.39 -4.51 -28.35
CA GLY A 120 11.55 -4.57 -29.22
C GLY A 120 11.55 -3.52 -30.35
N GLN A 121 12.21 -3.82 -31.46
CA GLN A 121 12.28 -2.91 -32.61
C GLN A 121 11.19 -3.26 -33.62
N ALA A 122 10.25 -2.34 -33.85
CA ALA A 122 9.25 -2.44 -34.90
C ALA A 122 9.78 -1.86 -36.22
N SER A 123 9.39 -2.44 -37.35
CA SER A 123 9.67 -1.88 -38.68
C SER A 123 8.55 -0.97 -39.18
N ASP A 124 7.33 -1.22 -38.70
CA ASP A 124 6.12 -0.45 -39.01
C ASP A 124 5.14 -0.60 -37.84
N ILE A 125 4.42 0.46 -37.53
CA ILE A 125 3.34 0.47 -36.54
C ILE A 125 2.15 1.18 -37.15
N THR A 126 0.98 0.56 -37.03
CA THR A 126 -0.30 1.14 -37.43
C THR A 126 -1.24 1.14 -36.23
N LEU A 127 -1.68 2.32 -35.81
CA LEU A 127 -2.71 2.50 -34.78
C LEU A 127 -4.04 2.79 -35.47
N SER A 128 -5.03 1.95 -35.21
CA SER A 128 -6.39 2.13 -35.72
C SER A 128 -7.28 2.58 -34.58
N ILE A 129 -7.96 3.70 -34.77
CA ILE A 129 -8.93 4.24 -33.82
C ILE A 129 -10.31 3.80 -34.25
N LEU A 130 -11.07 3.17 -33.35
CA LEU A 130 -12.39 2.61 -33.57
C LEU A 130 -13.44 3.31 -32.70
N ASN A 131 -14.60 3.61 -33.27
CA ASN A 131 -15.72 4.11 -32.47
C ASN A 131 -16.36 3.00 -31.59
N SER A 132 -17.33 3.39 -30.78
CA SER A 132 -18.14 2.49 -29.93
C SER A 132 -18.83 1.35 -30.70
N GLY A 133 -19.05 1.53 -32.01
CA GLY A 133 -19.59 0.52 -32.92
C GLY A 133 -18.55 -0.42 -33.54
N GLY A 134 -17.26 -0.24 -33.24
CA GLY A 134 -16.15 -1.03 -33.78
C GLY A 134 -15.76 -0.66 -35.21
N ALA A 135 -16.22 0.47 -35.74
CA ALA A 135 -15.80 0.96 -37.05
C ALA A 135 -14.56 1.85 -36.91
N THR A 136 -13.57 1.64 -37.78
CA THR A 136 -12.36 2.47 -37.84
C THR A 136 -12.72 3.88 -38.30
N VAL A 137 -12.36 4.88 -37.51
CA VAL A 137 -12.59 6.31 -37.78
C VAL A 137 -11.31 7.05 -38.15
N LYS A 138 -10.14 6.52 -37.75
CA LYS A 138 -8.84 7.10 -38.06
C LYS A 138 -7.77 6.02 -38.05
N THR A 139 -6.80 6.14 -38.95
CA THR A 139 -5.56 5.36 -38.91
C THR A 139 -4.38 6.31 -38.73
N ILE A 140 -3.51 6.01 -37.76
CA ILE A 140 -2.31 6.80 -37.44
C ILE A 140 -1.08 5.89 -37.58
N GLN A 141 -0.03 6.38 -38.24
CA GLN A 141 1.27 5.73 -38.35
C GLN A 141 2.28 6.50 -37.50
N PRO A 142 2.65 6.00 -36.31
CA PRO A 142 3.61 6.66 -35.44
C PRO A 142 5.01 6.70 -36.06
N VAL A 143 5.77 7.74 -35.71
CA VAL A 143 7.17 7.91 -36.17
C VAL A 143 8.15 7.15 -35.25
N GLU A 144 7.81 6.99 -33.97
CA GLU A 144 8.66 6.31 -33.00
C GLU A 144 8.38 4.80 -33.01
N LEU A 145 9.39 4.02 -33.42
CA LEU A 145 9.29 2.55 -33.60
C LEU A 145 10.26 1.78 -32.68
N SER A 146 10.96 2.50 -31.80
CA SER A 146 11.89 1.92 -30.84
C SER A 146 11.16 1.14 -29.76
N SER A 147 11.88 0.31 -29.01
CA SER A 147 11.28 -0.39 -27.87
C SER A 147 10.99 0.59 -26.73
N GLY A 148 9.83 0.43 -26.10
CA GLY A 148 9.43 1.20 -24.92
C GLY A 148 8.02 1.76 -25.04
N ASN A 149 7.71 2.68 -24.12
CA ASN A 149 6.45 3.40 -24.10
C ASN A 149 6.57 4.66 -24.93
N HIS A 150 5.58 4.88 -25.78
CA HIS A 150 5.49 6.00 -26.69
C HIS A 150 4.09 6.62 -26.61
N PHE A 151 4.00 7.88 -27.03
CA PHE A 151 2.76 8.65 -26.99
C PHE A 151 2.52 9.30 -28.35
N ILE A 152 1.25 9.36 -28.74
CA ILE A 152 0.79 10.20 -29.84
C ILE A 152 -0.34 11.10 -29.37
N THR A 153 -0.47 12.26 -29.99
CA THR A 153 -1.60 13.15 -29.77
C THR A 153 -2.55 13.05 -30.96
N TRP A 154 -3.82 12.84 -30.69
CA TRP A 154 -4.87 12.83 -31.70
C TRP A 154 -5.87 13.98 -31.48
N ASP A 155 -6.22 14.67 -32.55
CA ASP A 155 -7.08 15.84 -32.59
C ASP A 155 -8.59 15.52 -32.49
N GLY A 156 -8.96 14.25 -32.44
CA GLY A 156 -10.35 13.81 -32.42
C GLY A 156 -11.08 13.94 -33.76
N LEU A 157 -10.34 14.15 -34.86
CA LEU A 157 -10.88 14.23 -36.21
C LEU A 157 -10.81 12.86 -36.91
N ASP A 158 -11.84 12.55 -37.69
CA ASP A 158 -11.88 11.36 -38.53
C ASP A 158 -10.97 11.49 -39.79
N GLU A 159 -11.07 10.55 -40.73
CA GLU A 159 -10.33 10.63 -42.01
C GLU A 159 -10.80 11.77 -42.93
N ASN A 160 -12.04 12.25 -42.77
CA ASN A 160 -12.60 13.36 -43.54
C ASN A 160 -12.30 14.74 -42.92
N GLY A 161 -11.69 14.77 -41.72
CA GLY A 161 -11.44 15.99 -40.96
C GLY A 161 -12.65 16.45 -40.15
N GLU A 162 -13.68 15.62 -40.01
CA GLU A 162 -14.86 15.91 -39.20
C GLU A 162 -14.63 15.53 -37.75
N ARG A 163 -15.12 16.38 -36.83
CA ARG A 163 -14.97 16.15 -35.39
C ARG A 163 -15.91 15.06 -34.91
N LEU A 164 -15.35 14.04 -34.26
CA LEU A 164 -16.14 12.99 -33.65
C LEU A 164 -16.86 13.48 -32.38
N PRO A 165 -18.07 12.97 -32.10
CA PRO A 165 -18.77 13.26 -30.86
C PRO A 165 -17.97 12.72 -29.66
N GLY A 166 -18.12 13.37 -28.50
CA GLY A 166 -17.42 12.94 -27.30
C GLY A 166 -17.95 11.59 -26.80
N GLU A 167 -17.25 10.51 -27.11
CA GLU A 167 -17.63 9.13 -26.79
C GLU A 167 -16.42 8.30 -26.35
N VAL A 168 -16.70 7.14 -25.74
CA VAL A 168 -15.69 6.11 -25.50
C VAL A 168 -15.29 5.50 -26.85
N THR A 169 -13.99 5.53 -27.11
CA THR A 169 -13.35 5.13 -28.36
C THR A 169 -12.26 4.10 -28.04
N ARG A 170 -11.93 3.24 -29.00
CA ARG A 170 -10.95 2.15 -28.87
C ARG A 170 -9.80 2.28 -29.85
#